data_AF-A0A930VYY1-F1
#
_entry.id   AF-A0A930VYY1-F1
#
_cell.length_a   1.000
_cell.length_b   1.000
_cell.length_c   1.000
_cell.angle_alpha   90.00
_cell.angle_beta   90.00
_cell.angle_gamma   90.00
#
_symmetry.space_group_name_H-M   'P 1'
#
loop_
_entity.id
_entity.type
_entity.pdbx_description
1 polymer ?
#
loop_
_entity_poly.entity_id
_entity_poly.type
_entity_poly.pdbx_seq_one_letter_code
_entity_poly.pdbx_strand_id
1 'polypeptide(L)'
;MLTNREQMIFNWIKEQPSITQKEIAERAGISRSSVSVHISNLTAKGAILGRRYILSERPYFIVIGAANMDIAGRPDTSLVAGDSNPGKVTMSFGGVGRNVAHNLALLDSDVRLLTAFGEDYR
;
A
#
# COMPACT_ATOMS: atom_id res chain seq x y z
N MET A 1 -8.33 -2.37 -23.85
CA MET A 1 -7.18 -3.25 -24.16
C MET A 1 -6.03 -2.39 -24.70
N LEU A 2 -4.78 -2.71 -24.35
CA LEU A 2 -3.59 -2.03 -24.87
C LEU A 2 -3.17 -2.64 -26.21
N THR A 3 -2.73 -1.81 -27.15
CA THR A 3 -2.08 -2.28 -28.39
C THR A 3 -0.67 -2.78 -28.09
N ASN A 4 -0.07 -3.56 -28.99
CA ASN A 4 1.33 -4.02 -28.84
C ASN A 4 2.31 -2.87 -28.61
N ARG A 5 2.11 -1.73 -29.29
CA ARG A 5 2.96 -0.54 -29.15
C ARG A 5 2.79 0.12 -27.78
N GLU A 6 1.55 0.28 -27.33
CA GLU A 6 1.24 0.82 -26.01
C GLU A 6 1.74 -0.08 -24.89
N GLN A 7 1.59 -1.41 -25.02
CA GLN A 7 2.09 -2.37 -24.05
C GLN A 7 3.61 -2.33 -23.94
N MET A 8 4.32 -2.20 -25.06
CA MET A 8 5.78 -2.07 -25.08
C MET A 8 6.23 -0.78 -24.38
N ILE A 9 5.62 0.36 -24.71
CA ILE A 9 5.91 1.65 -24.07
C ILE A 9 5.60 1.59 -22.56
N PHE A 10 4.46 0.99 -22.19
CA PHE A 10 4.07 0.80 -20.79
C PHE A 10 5.10 -0.04 -20.02
N ASN A 11 5.60 -1.12 -20.60
CA ASN A 11 6.61 -1.97 -19.96
C ASN A 11 7.93 -1.23 -19.75
N TRP A 12 8.39 -0.42 -20.71
CA TRP A 12 9.60 0.38 -20.53
C TRP A 12 9.48 1.44 -19.43
N ILE A 13 8.32 2.07 -19.32
CA ILE A 13 8.00 2.99 -18.22
C ILE A 13 8.02 2.25 -16.88
N LYS A 14 7.49 1.02 -16.83
CA LYS A 14 7.48 0.19 -15.62
C LYS A 14 8.89 -0.22 -15.19
N GLU A 15 9.75 -0.55 -16.14
CA GLU A 15 11.16 -0.90 -15.90
C GLU A 15 11.98 0.33 -15.45
N GLN A 16 11.71 1.50 -16.04
CA GLN A 16 12.43 2.74 -15.78
C GLN A 16 11.45 3.92 -15.66
N PRO A 17 10.92 4.21 -14.46
CA PRO A 17 9.94 5.29 -14.25
C PRO A 17 10.47 6.69 -14.61
N SER A 18 11.79 6.88 -14.67
CA SER A 18 12.45 8.13 -15.06
C SER A 18 12.63 8.30 -16.57
N ILE A 19 12.26 7.32 -17.40
CA ILE A 19 12.47 7.34 -18.85
C ILE A 19 11.77 8.54 -19.51
N THR A 20 12.47 9.31 -20.33
CA THR A 20 11.91 10.47 -21.03
C THR A 20 11.17 10.07 -22.31
N GLN A 21 10.25 10.92 -22.79
CA GLN A 21 9.61 10.69 -24.09
C GLN A 21 10.62 10.62 -25.25
N LYS A 22 11.78 11.29 -25.11
CA LYS A 22 12.85 11.27 -26.10
C LYS A 22 13.52 9.90 -26.15
N GLU A 23 13.86 9.33 -24.99
CA GLU A 23 14.44 7.99 -24.90
C GLU A 23 13.46 6.91 -25.38
N ILE A 24 12.16 7.03 -25.06
CA ILE A 24 11.12 6.13 -25.60
C ILE A 24 11.08 6.25 -27.13
N ALA A 25 11.17 7.46 -27.67
CA ALA A 25 11.13 7.71 -29.12
C ALA A 25 12.33 7.08 -29.82
N GLU A 26 13.54 7.27 -29.28
CA GLU A 26 14.78 6.66 -29.76
C GLU A 26 14.69 5.13 -29.72
N ARG A 27 14.22 4.55 -28.60
CA ARG A 27 14.08 3.09 -28.44
C ARG A 27 13.00 2.49 -29.35
N ALA A 28 11.90 3.21 -29.60
CA ALA A 28 10.82 2.74 -30.46
C ALA A 28 11.03 3.02 -31.96
N GLY A 29 12.01 3.85 -32.33
CA GLY A 29 12.23 4.30 -33.71
C GLY A 29 11.10 5.17 -34.25
N ILE A 30 10.47 6.00 -33.40
CA ILE A 30 9.35 6.88 -33.78
C ILE A 30 9.62 8.31 -33.33
N SER A 31 8.79 9.27 -33.78
CA SER A 31 8.91 10.66 -33.32
C SER A 31 8.49 10.83 -31.86
N ARG A 32 9.06 11.84 -31.18
CA ARG A 32 8.62 12.25 -29.84
C ARG A 32 7.12 12.60 -29.80
N SER A 33 6.60 13.23 -30.87
CA SER A 33 5.17 13.55 -30.96
C SER A 33 4.31 12.29 -30.99
N SER A 34 4.73 11.24 -31.72
CA SER A 34 4.04 9.95 -31.73
C SER A 34 4.07 9.28 -30.36
N VAL A 35 5.19 9.35 -29.62
CA VAL A 35 5.25 8.89 -28.23
C VAL A 35 4.23 9.64 -27.38
N SER A 36 4.15 10.97 -27.49
CA SER A 36 3.18 11.75 -26.72
C SER A 36 1.73 11.31 -26.98
N VAL A 37 1.39 10.92 -28.22
CA VAL A 37 0.07 10.36 -28.55
C VAL A 37 -0.16 9.02 -27.84
N HIS A 38 0.81 8.11 -27.86
CA HIS A 38 0.71 6.84 -27.12
C HIS A 38 0.54 7.05 -25.61
N ILE A 39 1.26 8.02 -25.01
CA ILE A 39 1.12 8.37 -23.60
C ILE A 39 -0.28 8.93 -23.29
N SER A 40 -0.81 9.81 -24.16
CA SER A 40 -2.18 10.32 -24.01
C SER A 40 -3.21 9.20 -24.06
N ASN A 41 -3.05 8.23 -24.97
CA ASN A 41 -3.93 7.07 -25.06
C ASN A 41 -3.81 6.15 -23.84
N LEU A 42 -2.60 5.89 -23.36
CA LEU A 42 -2.36 5.14 -22.13
C LEU A 42 -3.00 5.83 -20.91
N THR A 43 -2.98 7.17 -20.88
CA THR A 43 -3.64 7.96 -19.83
C THR A 43 -5.16 7.84 -19.93
N ALA A 44 -5.72 8.00 -21.13
CA ALA A 44 -7.16 7.85 -21.36
C ALA A 44 -7.68 6.45 -21.02
N LYS A 45 -6.83 5.42 -21.19
CA LYS A 45 -7.12 4.02 -20.82
C LYS A 45 -6.89 3.73 -19.33
N GLY A 46 -6.47 4.71 -18.54
CA GLY A 46 -6.18 4.56 -17.11
C GLY A 46 -4.97 3.68 -16.80
N ALA A 47 -4.11 3.39 -17.79
CA ALA A 47 -2.86 2.67 -17.56
C ALA A 47 -1.78 3.59 -16.95
N ILE A 48 -1.83 4.89 -17.27
CA ILE A 48 -0.99 5.94 -16.69
C ILE A 48 -1.90 6.96 -16.00
N LEU A 49 -1.63 7.27 -14.73
CA LEU A 49 -2.45 8.14 -13.89
C LEU A 49 -2.04 9.62 -13.96
N GLY A 50 -0.90 9.97 -14.55
CA GLY A 50 -0.49 11.38 -14.62
C GLY A 50 0.85 11.70 -15.29
N ARG A 51 1.19 13.00 -15.27
CA ARG A 51 2.46 13.54 -15.76
C ARG A 51 3.58 13.01 -14.85
N ARG A 52 4.56 12.29 -15.43
CA ARG A 52 5.58 11.42 -14.79
C ARG A 52 5.28 9.92 -14.79
N TYR A 53 4.32 9.48 -15.60
CA TYR A 53 4.08 8.05 -15.84
C TYR A 53 3.79 7.24 -14.57
N ILE A 54 3.06 7.85 -13.64
CA ILE A 54 2.53 7.14 -12.48
C ILE A 54 1.69 6.00 -13.04
N LEU A 55 2.13 4.77 -12.82
CA LEU A 55 1.41 3.61 -13.33
C LEU A 55 0.16 3.39 -12.50
N SER A 56 -0.90 2.94 -13.16
CA SER A 56 -2.03 2.33 -12.47
C SER A 56 -1.58 1.00 -11.91
N GLU A 57 -1.08 1.02 -10.68
CA GLU A 57 -1.02 -0.19 -9.86
C GLU A 57 -2.45 -0.61 -9.54
N ARG A 58 -2.65 -1.92 -9.31
CA ARG A 58 -3.97 -2.41 -8.87
C ARG A 58 -4.41 -1.57 -7.66
N PRO A 59 -5.69 -1.14 -7.59
CA PRO A 59 -6.14 -0.36 -6.45
C PRO A 59 -5.88 -1.13 -5.16
N TYR A 60 -5.25 -0.47 -4.20
CA TYR A 60 -4.92 -1.03 -2.90
C TYR A 60 -5.31 -0.05 -1.80
N PHE A 61 -5.51 -0.56 -0.60
CA PHE A 61 -5.80 0.24 0.59
C PHE A 61 -4.50 0.60 1.31
N ILE A 62 -4.35 1.86 1.70
CA ILE A 62 -3.34 2.27 2.69
C ILE A 62 -4.08 2.61 3.97
N VAL A 63 -3.72 1.92 5.05
CA VAL A 63 -4.18 2.26 6.39
C VAL A 63 -3.02 2.91 7.13
N ILE A 64 -3.23 4.13 7.63
CA ILE A 64 -2.26 4.86 8.45
C ILE A 64 -2.83 4.95 9.86
N GLY A 65 -2.12 4.40 10.84
CA GLY A 65 -2.62 4.45 12.22
C GLY A 65 -1.86 3.56 13.18
N ALA A 66 -2.31 3.52 14.43
CA ALA A 66 -1.65 2.80 15.50
C ALA A 66 -1.75 1.27 15.34
N ALA A 67 -0.66 0.60 15.73
CA ALA A 67 -0.59 -0.80 16.09
C ALA A 67 0.02 -0.86 17.49
N ASN A 68 -0.69 -1.43 18.45
CA ASN A 68 -0.25 -1.45 19.86
C ASN A 68 -0.57 -2.80 20.50
N MET A 69 -0.02 -3.02 21.70
CA MET A 69 -0.38 -4.16 22.54
C MET A 69 -1.43 -3.72 23.56
N ASP A 70 -2.60 -4.34 23.52
CA ASP A 70 -3.61 -4.18 24.55
C ASP A 70 -3.33 -5.21 25.66
N ILE A 71 -3.24 -4.73 26.91
CA ILE A 71 -2.99 -5.57 28.09
C ILE A 71 -4.18 -5.42 29.03
N ALA A 72 -4.89 -6.51 29.28
CA ALA A 72 -6.05 -6.54 30.16
C ALA A 72 -5.79 -7.45 31.37
N GLY A 73 -5.83 -6.87 32.56
CA GLY A 73 -5.80 -7.60 33.82
C GLY A 73 -7.22 -7.86 34.34
N ARG A 74 -7.51 -9.09 34.74
CA ARG A 74 -8.77 -9.46 35.38
C ARG A 74 -8.48 -10.24 36.66
N PRO A 75 -8.95 -9.78 37.84
CA PRO A 75 -8.81 -10.53 39.08
C PRO A 75 -9.68 -11.80 39.05
N ASP A 76 -9.27 -12.84 39.75
CA ASP A 76 -10.09 -14.06 39.89
C ASP A 76 -11.28 -13.84 40.84
N THR A 77 -11.17 -12.84 41.73
CA THR A 77 -12.17 -12.46 42.72
C THR A 77 -12.45 -10.94 42.67
N SER A 78 -13.30 -10.44 43.57
CA SER A 78 -13.56 -9.00 43.70
C SER A 78 -12.28 -8.22 44.06
N LEU A 79 -12.12 -7.03 43.47
CA LEU A 79 -10.99 -6.15 43.77
C LEU A 79 -11.01 -5.69 45.23
N VAL A 80 -9.88 -5.85 45.91
CA VAL A 80 -9.63 -5.34 47.26
C VAL A 80 -8.61 -4.21 47.17
N ALA A 81 -9.00 -3.02 47.60
CA ALA A 81 -8.15 -1.83 47.56
C ALA A 81 -6.97 -1.96 48.55
N GLY A 82 -5.76 -1.66 48.09
CA GLY A 82 -4.54 -1.72 48.91
C GLY A 82 -3.96 -3.12 49.12
N ASP A 83 -4.55 -4.16 48.51
CA ASP A 83 -4.07 -5.54 48.59
C ASP A 83 -3.59 -6.08 47.23
N SER A 84 -2.87 -7.19 47.26
CA SER A 84 -2.59 -7.99 46.07
C SER A 84 -3.89 -8.60 45.55
N ASN A 85 -4.13 -8.46 44.25
CA ASN A 85 -5.31 -9.01 43.58
C ASN A 85 -4.87 -10.06 42.54
N PRO A 86 -4.61 -11.32 42.94
CA PRO A 86 -4.27 -12.38 42.01
C PRO A 86 -5.33 -12.56 40.92
N GLY A 87 -4.88 -12.86 39.71
CA GLY A 87 -5.74 -13.02 38.56
C GLY A 87 -4.95 -13.27 37.29
N LYS A 88 -5.58 -12.97 36.17
CA LYS A 88 -5.05 -13.27 34.84
C LYS A 88 -4.75 -11.98 34.09
N VAL A 89 -3.62 -11.97 33.40
CA VAL A 89 -3.27 -10.94 32.42
C VAL A 89 -3.40 -11.54 31.04
N THR A 90 -4.16 -10.88 30.17
CA THR A 90 -4.29 -11.24 28.76
C THR A 90 -3.67 -10.15 27.91
N MET A 91 -2.93 -10.55 26.89
CA MET A 91 -2.35 -9.65 25.90
C MET A 91 -2.98 -9.90 24.54
N SER A 92 -3.30 -8.83 23.82
CA SER A 92 -3.85 -8.91 22.48
C SER A 92 -3.31 -7.80 21.61
N PHE A 93 -3.11 -8.07 20.32
CA PHE A 93 -2.72 -7.06 19.35
C PHE A 93 -3.88 -6.10 19.09
N GLY A 94 -3.70 -4.84 19.44
CA GLY A 94 -4.65 -3.76 19.33
C GLY A 94 -4.29 -2.71 18.27
N GLY A 95 -5.08 -1.65 18.27
CA GLY A 95 -4.90 -0.47 17.42
C GLY A 95 -5.93 -0.41 16.31
N VAL A 96 -6.63 0.72 16.20
CA VAL A 96 -7.71 0.89 15.21
C VAL A 96 -7.17 0.70 13.79
N GLY A 97 -6.03 1.32 13.48
CA GLY A 97 -5.38 1.18 12.17
C GLY A 97 -5.00 -0.28 11.87
N ARG A 98 -4.36 -0.95 12.83
CA ARG A 98 -4.04 -2.37 12.72
C ARG A 98 -5.27 -3.24 12.52
N ASN A 99 -6.36 -3.01 13.26
CA ASN A 99 -7.58 -3.81 13.17
C ASN A 99 -8.29 -3.64 11.83
N VAL A 100 -8.35 -2.42 11.30
CA VAL A 100 -8.89 -2.16 9.96
C VAL A 100 -8.03 -2.86 8.89
N ALA A 101 -6.71 -2.70 8.94
CA ALA A 101 -5.81 -3.34 7.98
C ALA A 101 -5.89 -4.88 8.04
N HIS A 102 -5.96 -5.44 9.25
CA HIS A 102 -6.10 -6.88 9.46
C HIS A 102 -7.39 -7.43 8.86
N ASN A 103 -8.52 -6.75 9.06
CA ASN A 103 -9.80 -7.18 8.49
C ASN A 103 -9.82 -7.05 6.96
N LEU A 104 -9.23 -5.99 6.39
CA LEU A 104 -9.07 -5.86 4.94
C LEU A 104 -8.25 -7.01 4.35
N ALA A 105 -7.17 -7.41 5.03
CA ALA A 105 -6.35 -8.55 4.62
C ALA A 105 -7.14 -9.87 4.70
N LEU A 106 -7.95 -10.08 5.74
CA LEU A 106 -8.83 -11.26 5.85
C LEU A 106 -9.91 -11.31 4.77
N LEU A 107 -10.28 -10.16 4.19
CA LEU A 107 -11.20 -10.04 3.07
C LEU A 107 -10.50 -10.12 1.70
N ASP A 108 -9.24 -10.58 1.66
CA ASP A 108 -8.42 -10.75 0.45
C ASP A 108 -8.19 -9.44 -0.32
N SER A 109 -8.24 -8.29 0.38
CA SER A 109 -7.93 -6.98 -0.19
C SER A 109 -6.43 -6.73 -0.18
N ASP A 110 -5.90 -6.12 -1.24
CA ASP A 110 -4.53 -5.60 -1.26
C ASP A 110 -4.44 -4.39 -0.31
N VAL A 111 -3.82 -4.58 0.86
CA VAL A 111 -3.74 -3.58 1.93
C VAL A 111 -2.33 -3.46 2.47
N ARG A 112 -1.89 -2.22 2.70
CA ARG A 112 -0.64 -1.90 3.39
C ARG A 112 -0.94 -1.10 4.65
N LEU A 113 -0.35 -1.51 5.77
CA LEU A 113 -0.39 -0.77 7.03
C LEU A 113 0.89 0.06 7.18
N LEU A 114 0.74 1.38 7.32
CA LEU A 114 1.81 2.28 7.74
C LEU A 114 1.58 2.65 9.21
N THR A 115 2.52 2.27 10.06
CA THR A 115 2.43 2.48 11.50
C THR A 115 3.81 2.77 12.10
N ALA A 116 3.83 3.40 13.27
CA ALA A 116 5.03 3.47 14.10
C ALA A 116 5.06 2.22 14.99
N PHE A 117 6.21 1.56 15.04
CA PHE A 117 6.41 0.34 15.82
C PHE A 117 7.55 0.56 16.82
N GLY A 118 7.39 0.08 18.05
CA GLY A 118 8.42 0.17 19.09
C GLY A 118 9.47 -0.95 18.98
N GLU A 119 10.58 -0.81 19.70
CA GLU A 119 11.64 -1.83 19.82
C GLU A 119 11.46 -2.72 21.07
N ASP A 120 10.32 -2.63 21.72
CA ASP A 120 9.95 -3.33 22.96
C ASP A 120 9.55 -4.80 22.74
N TYR A 121 9.62 -5.30 21.51
CA TYR A 121 9.48 -6.71 21.17
C TYR A 121 10.81 -7.47 21.42
N ARG A 122 10.87 -8.27 22.48
CA ARG A 122 11.90 -9.29 22.72
C ARG A 122 11.27 -10.66 22.92
#